data_AF-A0A3D3P464-F1
#
_entry.id   AF-A0A3D3P464-F1
#
_cell.length_a   1.000
_cell.length_b   1.000
_cell.length_c   1.000
_cell.angle_alpha   90.00
_cell.angle_beta   90.00
_cell.angle_gamma   90.00
#
_symmetry.space_group_name_H-M   'P 1'
#
loop_
_entity.id
_entity.type
_entity.pdbx_description
1 polymer ?
#
loop_
_entity_poly.entity_id
_entity_poly.type
_entity_poly.pdbx_seq_one_letter_code
_entity_poly.pdbx_strand_id
1 'polypeptide(L)'
;MSHRSFLTFISIIAAICIGFFVGQNTSLNPNRVSPSTAEEKFDAPLIGIASLTNDTYVEAVQKAGGVPIVLPNGDGSSDKIAEYLELLDGLIMPGGADIPPSEWGEEPHPTTRILEDNRYLFEKALITAWIKKTDKPLLGICLGSQWINVVHGGSLIQDIPSKFGVNHRGVTHQVTLESNSRLSKIFGETELVVNSLHHQAVGRLGEGLRLVAKSP
;
A
#
# COMPACT_ATOMS: atom_id res chain seq x y z
N MET A 1 17.72 28.61 -10.16
CA MET A 1 18.72 28.78 -9.09
C MET A 1 18.00 28.77 -7.74
N SER A 2 18.40 27.85 -6.85
CA SER A 2 18.20 27.72 -5.37
C SER A 2 16.82 28.04 -4.76
N HIS A 3 16.02 27.11 -4.21
CA HIS A 3 16.17 26.25 -3.01
C HIS A 3 16.30 26.97 -1.64
N ARG A 4 15.56 26.42 -0.65
CA ARG A 4 15.64 26.49 0.85
C ARG A 4 14.73 27.53 1.53
N SER A 5 13.98 27.24 2.61
CA SER A 5 13.90 26.10 3.55
C SER A 5 12.58 26.17 4.35
N PHE A 6 12.00 25.03 4.73
CA PHE A 6 11.37 24.93 6.04
C PHE A 6 11.70 23.56 6.64
N LEU A 7 12.38 23.60 7.78
CA LEU A 7 12.84 22.49 8.60
C LEU A 7 12.07 22.63 9.91
N THR A 8 11.28 21.63 10.29
CA THR A 8 10.91 21.41 11.69
C THR A 8 10.90 19.91 11.98
N PHE A 9 11.77 19.53 12.92
CA PHE A 9 11.89 18.23 13.58
C PHE A 9 10.67 17.93 14.46
N ILE A 10 10.32 16.65 14.64
CA ILE A 10 10.13 15.98 15.94
C ILE A 10 10.31 14.47 15.73
N SER A 11 11.04 13.86 16.66
CA SER A 11 11.48 12.47 16.68
C SER A 11 10.56 11.60 17.55
N ILE A 12 10.57 10.29 17.23
CA ILE A 12 10.23 9.14 18.08
C ILE A 12 8.74 8.90 18.36
N ILE A 13 8.13 7.99 17.60
CA ILE A 13 7.43 6.83 18.17
C ILE A 13 7.74 5.61 17.29
N ALA A 14 8.23 4.55 17.93
CA ALA A 14 8.47 3.25 17.34
C ALA A 14 7.16 2.62 16.82
N ALA A 15 7.00 2.56 15.51
CA ALA A 15 6.28 1.53 14.75
C ALA A 15 6.37 1.91 13.27
N ILE A 16 6.98 1.04 12.48
CA ILE A 16 7.21 1.23 11.06
C ILE A 16 5.88 1.28 10.31
N CYS A 17 5.55 2.47 9.81
CA CYS A 17 4.59 2.69 8.73
C CYS A 17 5.02 3.96 7.99
N ILE A 18 6.01 3.83 7.09
CA ILE A 18 6.37 4.93 6.18
C ILE A 18 5.82 4.61 4.79
N GLY A 19 4.86 5.42 4.35
CA GLY A 19 4.22 5.30 3.05
C GLY A 19 4.86 6.11 1.94
N PHE A 20 4.88 5.61 0.70
CA PHE A 20 5.31 6.38 -0.47
C PHE A 20 4.38 6.33 -1.68
N PHE A 21 4.19 7.53 -2.22
CA PHE A 21 3.70 7.92 -3.55
C PHE A 21 4.48 7.26 -4.71
N VAL A 22 3.77 6.87 -5.77
CA VAL A 22 4.30 6.69 -7.13
C VAL A 22 3.40 7.51 -8.07
N GLY A 23 4.01 8.40 -8.86
CA GLY A 23 3.38 9.12 -9.97
C GLY A 23 4.48 9.59 -10.91
N GLN A 24 4.32 9.38 -12.22
CA GLN A 24 5.23 9.88 -13.25
C GLN A 24 4.58 11.02 -14.05
N ASN A 25 5.43 11.94 -14.52
CA ASN A 25 5.11 13.11 -15.34
C ASN A 25 4.61 12.71 -16.74
N THR A 26 3.46 13.24 -17.18
CA THR A 26 3.18 13.49 -18.60
C THR A 26 2.40 14.79 -18.82
N SER A 27 2.75 15.48 -19.91
CA SER A 27 2.26 16.79 -20.36
C SER A 27 0.76 16.85 -20.66
N LEU A 28 0.11 17.97 -20.30
CA LEU A 28 -1.32 18.24 -20.49
C LEU A 28 -1.69 18.49 -21.97
N ASN A 29 -2.84 17.93 -22.38
CA ASN A 29 -3.50 18.12 -23.68
C ASN A 29 -4.33 19.43 -23.69
N PRO A 30 -4.16 20.35 -24.67
CA PRO A 30 -4.71 21.71 -24.61
C PRO A 30 -6.21 21.86 -24.96
N ASN A 31 -6.97 20.78 -25.27
CA ASN A 31 -8.35 20.91 -25.74
C ASN A 31 -9.38 20.12 -24.90
N ARG A 32 -9.47 20.40 -23.59
CA ARG A 32 -10.61 19.96 -22.77
C ARG A 32 -11.47 21.18 -22.41
N VAL A 33 -12.66 21.24 -23.00
CA VAL A 33 -13.69 22.23 -22.67
C VAL A 33 -14.23 21.93 -21.27
N SER A 34 -14.19 22.94 -20.39
CA SER A 34 -14.55 22.86 -18.96
C SER A 34 -16.06 23.05 -18.73
N PRO A 35 -16.70 22.27 -17.84
CA PRO A 35 -17.84 22.73 -17.08
C PRO A 35 -17.36 23.54 -15.87
N SER A 36 -17.97 24.70 -15.66
CA SER A 36 -17.71 25.62 -14.55
C SER A 36 -18.18 25.05 -13.20
N THR A 37 -17.24 24.77 -12.32
CA THR A 37 -17.15 25.30 -10.94
C THR A 37 -15.70 25.10 -10.53
N ALA A 38 -15.08 26.06 -9.85
CA ALA A 38 -13.73 25.89 -9.34
C ALA A 38 -13.73 24.66 -8.42
N GLU A 39 -13.02 23.60 -8.79
CA GLU A 39 -12.78 22.47 -7.89
C GLU A 39 -12.08 23.05 -6.65
N GLU A 40 -12.81 23.14 -5.53
CA GLU A 40 -12.21 23.43 -4.23
C GLU A 40 -11.29 22.26 -3.90
N LYS A 41 -10.04 22.36 -4.34
CA LYS A 41 -9.02 21.40 -3.98
C LYS A 41 -8.67 21.65 -2.51
N PHE A 42 -8.90 20.65 -1.66
CA PHE A 42 -8.50 20.72 -0.25
C PHE A 42 -7.00 21.08 -0.16
N ASP A 43 -6.64 21.93 0.80
CA ASP A 43 -5.25 22.36 1.00
C ASP A 43 -4.30 21.19 1.37
N ALA A 44 -4.85 20.13 1.95
CA ALA A 44 -4.14 18.92 2.35
C ALA A 44 -4.62 17.70 1.53
N PRO A 45 -3.73 16.75 1.19
CA PRO A 45 -4.08 15.61 0.35
C PRO A 45 -5.04 14.67 1.08
N LEU A 46 -6.05 14.20 0.35
CA LEU A 46 -7.07 13.28 0.85
C LEU A 46 -6.61 11.83 0.67
N ILE A 47 -6.35 11.13 1.76
CA ILE A 47 -5.77 9.79 1.75
C ILE A 47 -6.81 8.77 2.18
N GLY A 48 -7.20 7.89 1.26
CA GLY A 48 -8.06 6.75 1.56
C GLY A 48 -7.31 5.68 2.33
N ILE A 49 -7.94 5.10 3.34
CA ILE A 49 -7.47 3.92 4.07
C ILE A 49 -8.51 2.83 3.80
N ALA A 50 -8.14 1.81 3.04
CA ALA A 50 -9.05 0.74 2.67
C ALA A 50 -9.39 -0.11 3.90
N SER A 51 -10.69 -0.37 4.11
CA SER A 51 -11.21 -1.20 5.19
C SER A 51 -11.06 -0.57 6.59
N LEU A 52 -11.97 -0.94 7.51
CA LEU A 52 -11.89 -0.51 8.90
C LEU A 52 -10.70 -1.19 9.58
N THR A 53 -9.81 -0.38 10.17
CA THR A 53 -8.61 -0.85 10.87
C THR A 53 -8.40 -0.06 12.16
N ASN A 54 -7.30 -0.31 12.87
CA ASN A 54 -6.96 0.50 14.03
C ASN A 54 -6.59 1.94 13.63
N ASP A 55 -6.66 2.84 14.61
CA ASP A 55 -6.40 4.28 14.39
C ASP A 55 -4.94 4.58 14.02
N THR A 56 -4.03 3.59 14.07
CA THR A 56 -2.62 3.79 13.76
C THR A 56 -2.41 4.32 12.33
N TYR A 57 -3.17 3.85 11.34
CA TYR A 57 -3.09 4.37 9.98
C TYR A 57 -3.63 5.80 9.87
N VAL A 58 -4.73 6.09 10.57
CA VAL A 58 -5.36 7.42 10.63
C VAL A 58 -4.38 8.43 11.22
N GLU A 59 -3.80 8.11 12.37
CA GLU A 59 -2.80 8.93 13.04
C GLU A 59 -1.56 9.15 12.15
N ALA A 60 -1.10 8.12 11.44
CA ALA A 60 0.06 8.23 10.57
C ALA A 60 -0.19 9.22 9.42
N VAL A 61 -1.38 9.18 8.80
CA VAL A 61 -1.78 10.13 7.76
C VAL A 61 -1.85 11.55 8.32
N GLN A 62 -2.47 11.75 9.49
CA GLN A 62 -2.57 13.07 10.12
C GLN A 62 -1.20 13.64 10.46
N LYS A 63 -0.32 12.83 11.07
CA LYS A 63 1.07 13.23 11.40
C LYS A 63 1.88 13.58 10.15
N ALA A 64 1.56 12.98 9.00
CA ALA A 64 2.16 13.31 7.71
C ALA A 64 1.54 14.55 7.02
N GLY A 65 0.54 15.19 7.64
CA GLY A 65 -0.13 16.38 7.09
C GLY A 65 -1.24 16.08 6.07
N GLY A 66 -1.69 14.83 5.96
CA GLY A 66 -2.82 14.45 5.11
C GLY A 66 -4.15 14.39 5.86
N VAL A 67 -5.25 14.30 5.11
CA VAL A 67 -6.60 14.09 5.63
C VAL A 67 -7.00 12.63 5.42
N PRO A 68 -7.14 11.80 6.49
CA PRO A 68 -7.52 10.40 6.34
C PRO A 68 -9.02 10.23 6.08
N ILE A 69 -9.38 9.38 5.12
CA ILE A 69 -10.73 8.84 4.94
C ILE A 69 -10.67 7.33 5.09
N VAL A 70 -11.38 6.79 6.09
CA VAL A 70 -11.53 5.35 6.24
C VAL A 70 -12.66 4.87 5.33
N LEU A 71 -12.35 3.93 4.45
CA LEU A 71 -13.30 3.37 3.49
C LEU A 71 -13.93 2.10 4.07
N PRO A 72 -15.24 2.08 4.35
CA PRO A 72 -15.90 0.88 4.84
C PRO A 72 -15.89 -0.23 3.78
N ASN A 73 -15.88 -1.50 4.22
CA ASN A 73 -15.96 -2.64 3.31
C ASN A 73 -17.25 -2.54 2.49
N GLY A 74 -17.12 -2.55 1.17
CA GLY A 74 -18.22 -2.58 0.22
C GLY A 74 -18.41 -3.94 -0.44
N ASP A 75 -19.34 -3.99 -1.39
CA ASP A 75 -19.57 -5.13 -2.29
C ASP A 75 -18.60 -5.16 -3.49
N GLY A 76 -17.69 -4.17 -3.59
CA GLY A 76 -16.80 -4.01 -4.73
C GLY A 76 -17.49 -3.45 -5.99
N SER A 77 -18.68 -2.86 -5.86
CA SER A 77 -19.42 -2.23 -6.98
C SER A 77 -18.58 -1.17 -7.71
N SER A 78 -18.56 -1.26 -9.05
CA SER A 78 -17.71 -0.44 -9.91
C SER A 78 -17.93 1.06 -9.74
N ASP A 79 -19.18 1.46 -9.51
CA ASP A 79 -19.58 2.87 -9.50
C ASP A 79 -19.04 3.56 -8.24
N LYS A 80 -19.18 2.93 -7.07
CA LYS A 80 -18.59 3.43 -5.81
C LYS A 80 -17.06 3.46 -5.86
N ILE A 81 -16.45 2.44 -6.47
CA ILE A 81 -14.99 2.42 -6.64
C ILE A 81 -14.54 3.58 -7.54
N ALA A 82 -15.28 3.90 -8.60
CA ALA A 82 -14.95 5.04 -9.46
C ALA A 82 -14.99 6.37 -8.70
N GLU A 83 -15.98 6.58 -7.83
CA GLU A 83 -16.07 7.77 -6.97
C GLU A 83 -14.84 7.90 -6.04
N TYR A 84 -14.39 6.80 -5.43
CA TYR A 84 -13.17 6.83 -4.60
C TYR A 84 -11.92 7.17 -5.41
N LEU A 85 -11.79 6.64 -6.61
CA LEU A 85 -10.66 6.93 -7.50
C LEU A 85 -10.63 8.40 -7.91
N GLU A 86 -11.78 9.03 -8.08
CA GLU A 86 -11.89 10.45 -8.40
C GLU A 86 -11.51 11.32 -7.19
N LEU A 87 -12.13 11.04 -6.04
CA LEU A 87 -12.04 11.85 -4.82
C LEU A 87 -10.66 11.83 -4.15
N LEU A 88 -10.01 10.67 -4.08
CA LEU A 88 -8.82 10.49 -3.25
C LEU A 88 -7.54 10.92 -3.96
N ASP A 89 -6.61 11.57 -3.25
CA ASP A 89 -5.27 11.91 -3.76
C ASP A 89 -4.27 10.76 -3.57
N GLY A 90 -4.56 9.81 -2.69
CA GLY A 90 -3.71 8.65 -2.41
C GLY A 90 -4.47 7.54 -1.69
N LEU A 91 -3.95 6.33 -1.76
CA LEU A 91 -4.55 5.15 -1.14
C LEU A 91 -3.55 4.38 -0.27
N ILE A 92 -4.01 3.97 0.91
CA ILE A 92 -3.34 3.03 1.80
C ILE A 92 -4.15 1.73 1.85
N MET A 93 -3.50 0.62 1.51
CA MET A 93 -3.99 -0.73 1.70
C MET A 93 -3.35 -1.31 2.97
N PRO A 94 -4.11 -1.53 4.05
CA PRO A 94 -3.55 -1.94 5.34
C PRO A 94 -3.26 -3.45 5.42
N GLY A 95 -2.71 -3.87 6.56
CA GLY A 95 -2.54 -5.28 6.91
C GLY A 95 -3.87 -6.01 7.15
N GLY A 96 -3.85 -7.34 7.11
CA GLY A 96 -5.04 -8.16 7.30
C GLY A 96 -4.77 -9.65 7.18
N ALA A 97 -5.85 -10.41 7.03
CA ALA A 97 -5.84 -11.83 6.76
C ALA A 97 -5.38 -12.13 5.32
N ASP A 98 -5.37 -13.40 4.92
CA ASP A 98 -4.74 -13.83 3.68
C ASP A 98 -5.63 -13.57 2.44
N ILE A 99 -4.99 -13.37 1.28
CA ILE A 99 -5.69 -13.36 -0.02
C ILE A 99 -6.02 -14.81 -0.39
N PRO A 100 -7.21 -15.12 -0.93
CA PRO A 100 -7.51 -16.44 -1.47
C PRO A 100 -6.45 -16.92 -2.48
N PRO A 101 -5.80 -18.08 -2.28
CA PRO A 101 -4.74 -18.57 -3.17
C PRO A 101 -5.16 -18.84 -4.62
N SER A 102 -6.47 -18.98 -4.85
CA SER A 102 -7.06 -19.02 -6.19
C SER A 102 -6.73 -17.78 -7.03
N GLU A 103 -6.42 -16.64 -6.41
CA GLU A 103 -6.02 -15.41 -7.10
C GLU A 103 -4.69 -15.54 -7.87
N TRP A 104 -3.85 -16.51 -7.52
CA TRP A 104 -2.63 -16.85 -8.27
C TRP A 104 -2.59 -18.32 -8.71
N GLY A 105 -3.74 -19.01 -8.71
CA GLY A 105 -3.92 -20.35 -9.26
C GLY A 105 -3.40 -21.47 -8.38
N GLU A 106 -3.36 -21.31 -7.05
CA GLU A 106 -2.96 -22.35 -6.11
C GLU A 106 -4.12 -22.80 -5.20
N GLU A 107 -4.02 -24.04 -4.72
CA GLU A 107 -4.87 -24.56 -3.65
C GLU A 107 -4.42 -24.01 -2.28
N PRO A 108 -5.35 -23.85 -1.31
CA PRO A 108 -5.02 -23.29 -0.02
C PRO A 108 -4.15 -24.24 0.83
N HIS A 109 -3.07 -23.69 1.38
CA HIS A 109 -2.27 -24.33 2.41
C HIS A 109 -3.10 -24.48 3.71
N PRO A 110 -2.87 -25.52 4.55
CA PRO A 110 -3.62 -25.71 5.79
C PRO A 110 -3.57 -24.55 6.79
N THR A 111 -2.57 -23.67 6.70
CA THR A 111 -2.44 -22.49 7.57
C THR A 111 -3.14 -21.25 7.04
N THR A 112 -3.63 -21.27 5.80
CA THR A 112 -4.27 -20.13 5.14
C THR A 112 -5.56 -19.74 5.85
N ARG A 113 -5.67 -18.45 6.19
CA ARG A 113 -6.86 -17.85 6.79
C ARG A 113 -7.25 -16.64 5.96
N ILE A 114 -8.20 -16.84 5.06
CA ILE A 114 -8.57 -15.81 4.09
C ILE A 114 -9.34 -14.65 4.74
N LEU A 115 -9.30 -13.50 4.09
CA LEU A 115 -10.16 -12.35 4.35
C LEU A 115 -11.65 -12.72 4.34
N GLU A 116 -12.45 -12.00 5.12
CA GLU A 116 -13.91 -12.03 5.00
C GLU A 116 -14.35 -11.58 3.60
N ASP A 117 -15.40 -12.20 3.06
CA ASP A 117 -15.84 -12.01 1.68
C ASP A 117 -16.06 -10.53 1.31
N ASN A 118 -16.69 -9.75 2.20
CA ASN A 118 -16.93 -8.31 1.97
C ASN A 118 -15.61 -7.52 1.85
N ARG A 119 -14.64 -7.77 2.73
CA ARG A 119 -13.34 -7.12 2.71
C ARG A 119 -12.55 -7.55 1.48
N TYR A 120 -12.53 -8.84 1.19
CA TYR A 120 -11.86 -9.40 0.02
C TYR A 120 -12.38 -8.78 -1.29
N LEU A 121 -13.71 -8.80 -1.50
CA LEU A 121 -14.32 -8.27 -2.72
C LEU A 121 -14.05 -6.77 -2.87
N PHE A 122 -14.19 -6.01 -1.79
CA PHE A 122 -13.92 -4.58 -1.77
C PHE A 122 -12.46 -4.25 -2.08
N GLU A 123 -11.52 -4.83 -1.33
CA GLU A 123 -10.09 -4.56 -1.49
C GLU A 123 -9.61 -4.96 -2.88
N LYS A 124 -10.03 -6.14 -3.38
CA LYS A 124 -9.72 -6.61 -4.74
C LYS A 124 -10.19 -5.63 -5.80
N ALA A 125 -11.45 -5.19 -5.72
CA ALA A 125 -12.00 -4.26 -6.70
C ALA A 125 -11.30 -2.89 -6.64
N LEU A 126 -11.09 -2.36 -5.44
CA LEU A 126 -10.46 -1.05 -5.22
C LEU A 126 -9.03 -1.03 -5.73
N ILE A 127 -8.18 -1.97 -5.31
CA ILE A 127 -6.76 -1.95 -5.68
C ILE A 127 -6.58 -2.24 -7.18
N THR A 128 -7.39 -3.14 -7.75
CA THR A 128 -7.35 -3.45 -9.18
C THR A 128 -7.71 -2.22 -10.00
N ALA A 129 -8.75 -1.48 -9.60
CA ALA A 129 -9.13 -0.25 -10.26
C ALA A 129 -8.07 0.84 -10.09
N TRP A 130 -7.55 1.02 -8.88
CA TRP A 130 -6.55 2.04 -8.56
C TRP A 130 -5.30 1.90 -9.44
N ILE A 131 -4.74 0.69 -9.51
CA ILE A 131 -3.53 0.39 -10.31
C ILE A 131 -3.82 0.57 -11.81
N LYS A 132 -5.01 0.19 -12.29
CA LYS A 132 -5.32 0.23 -13.73
C LYS A 132 -5.73 1.61 -14.25
N LYS A 133 -6.32 2.44 -13.40
CA LYS A 133 -7.01 3.66 -13.84
C LYS A 133 -6.39 4.95 -13.31
N THR A 134 -5.39 4.87 -12.45
CA THR A 134 -4.78 6.05 -11.84
C THR A 134 -3.26 5.94 -11.83
N ASP A 135 -2.59 7.07 -11.95
CA ASP A 135 -1.17 7.24 -11.59
C ASP A 135 -1.05 7.79 -10.16
N LYS A 136 -2.10 7.60 -9.36
CA LYS A 136 -2.17 8.13 -8.02
C LYS A 136 -1.41 7.21 -7.04
N PRO A 137 -0.84 7.78 -5.99
CA PRO A 137 -0.12 7.12 -4.90
C PRO A 137 -0.81 5.90 -4.32
N LEU A 138 -0.03 4.84 -4.13
CA LEU A 138 -0.48 3.64 -3.46
C LEU A 138 0.58 3.18 -2.46
N LEU A 139 0.16 3.00 -1.21
CA LEU A 139 0.96 2.35 -0.18
C LEU A 139 0.29 1.04 0.24
N GLY A 140 0.98 -0.08 0.06
CA GLY A 140 0.57 -1.37 0.62
C GLY A 140 1.38 -1.73 1.85
N ILE A 141 0.71 -2.05 2.96
CA ILE A 141 1.34 -2.48 4.22
C ILE A 141 0.93 -3.91 4.52
N CYS A 142 1.90 -4.81 4.74
CA CYS A 142 1.67 -6.24 4.99
C CYS A 142 0.79 -6.85 3.88
N LEU A 143 -0.47 -7.18 4.16
CA LEU A 143 -1.46 -7.63 3.18
C LEU A 143 -1.57 -6.68 1.99
N GLY A 144 -1.58 -5.36 2.22
CA GLY A 144 -1.66 -4.40 1.12
C GLY A 144 -0.51 -4.54 0.12
N SER A 145 0.70 -4.85 0.59
CA SER A 145 1.86 -5.10 -0.29
C SER A 145 1.72 -6.42 -1.08
N GLN A 146 1.08 -7.42 -0.48
CA GLN A 146 0.79 -8.70 -1.11
C GLN A 146 -0.29 -8.53 -2.19
N TRP A 147 -1.33 -7.73 -1.92
CA TRP A 147 -2.35 -7.37 -2.91
C TRP A 147 -1.74 -6.70 -4.14
N ILE A 148 -0.83 -5.74 -3.95
CA ILE A 148 -0.10 -5.11 -5.07
C ILE A 148 0.59 -6.19 -5.91
N ASN A 149 1.31 -7.11 -5.28
CA ASN A 149 1.98 -8.19 -5.99
C ASN A 149 1.02 -9.09 -6.79
N VAL A 150 -0.07 -9.52 -6.16
CA VAL A 150 -1.07 -10.42 -6.77
C VAL A 150 -1.77 -9.75 -7.95
N VAL A 151 -2.15 -8.47 -7.84
CA VAL A 151 -2.81 -7.71 -8.93
C VAL A 151 -1.89 -7.54 -10.13
N HIS A 152 -0.58 -7.46 -9.89
CA HIS A 152 0.45 -7.47 -10.94
C HIS A 152 0.79 -8.90 -11.45
N GLY A 153 -0.01 -9.92 -11.12
CA GLY A 153 0.18 -11.31 -11.60
C GLY A 153 1.26 -12.10 -10.87
N GLY A 154 1.75 -11.58 -9.74
CA GLY A 154 2.66 -12.30 -8.84
C GLY A 154 1.95 -13.41 -8.05
N SER A 155 2.72 -14.17 -7.26
CA SER A 155 2.20 -15.18 -6.33
C SER A 155 2.68 -14.93 -4.91
N LEU A 156 2.11 -15.65 -3.94
CA LEU A 156 2.54 -15.60 -2.55
C LEU A 156 3.10 -16.95 -2.10
N ILE A 157 4.04 -16.89 -1.17
CA ILE A 157 4.40 -18.02 -0.32
C ILE A 157 3.37 -18.07 0.79
N GLN A 158 2.57 -19.14 0.83
CA GLN A 158 1.41 -19.26 1.72
C GLN A 158 1.79 -19.46 3.21
N ASP A 159 2.99 -19.99 3.49
CA ASP A 159 3.50 -20.14 4.85
C ASP A 159 5.04 -20.16 4.87
N ILE A 160 5.64 -19.09 5.44
CA ILE A 160 7.09 -18.95 5.58
C ILE A 160 7.67 -20.03 6.51
N PRO A 161 7.08 -20.32 7.70
CA PRO A 161 7.61 -21.38 8.57
C PRO A 161 7.66 -22.75 7.89
N SER A 162 6.61 -23.15 7.17
CA SER A 162 6.54 -24.44 6.49
C SER A 162 7.53 -24.53 5.32
N LYS A 163 7.79 -23.41 4.63
CA LYS A 163 8.69 -23.37 3.47
C LYS A 163 10.17 -23.21 3.83
N PHE A 164 10.47 -22.42 4.85
CA PHE A 164 11.84 -21.98 5.16
C PHE A 164 12.29 -22.30 6.59
N GLY A 165 11.39 -22.78 7.46
CA GLY A 165 11.72 -23.10 8.86
C GLY A 165 11.96 -21.88 9.75
N VAL A 166 11.62 -20.67 9.29
CA VAL A 166 11.81 -19.41 10.04
C VAL A 166 10.47 -18.76 10.36
N ASN A 167 10.37 -18.15 11.54
CA ASN A 167 9.16 -17.45 11.97
C ASN A 167 9.25 -15.95 11.68
N HIS A 168 8.20 -15.39 11.09
CA HIS A 168 8.01 -13.96 10.84
C HIS A 168 6.82 -13.36 11.60
N ARG A 169 6.17 -14.12 12.48
CA ARG A 169 5.09 -13.59 13.34
C ARG A 169 5.61 -13.23 14.73
N GLY A 170 5.40 -11.97 15.12
CA GLY A 170 5.70 -11.48 16.47
C GLY A 170 7.18 -11.29 16.73
N VAL A 171 7.97 -11.06 15.67
CA VAL A 171 9.42 -10.94 15.76
C VAL A 171 9.88 -9.60 15.18
N THR A 172 11.13 -9.23 15.48
CA THR A 172 11.85 -8.19 14.73
C THR A 172 12.99 -8.84 13.97
N HIS A 173 13.23 -8.39 12.73
CA HIS A 173 14.36 -8.87 11.94
C HIS A 173 14.97 -7.73 11.14
N GLN A 174 16.20 -7.94 10.67
CA GLN A 174 16.86 -7.01 9.76
C GLN A 174 16.22 -7.08 8.37
N VAL A 175 16.25 -5.97 7.65
CA VAL A 175 15.97 -5.91 6.22
C VAL A 175 17.01 -5.05 5.54
N THR A 176 17.53 -5.55 4.42
CA THR A 176 18.47 -4.82 3.58
C THR A 176 17.69 -4.17 2.44
N LEU A 177 17.87 -2.86 2.28
CA LEU A 177 17.27 -2.05 1.22
C LEU A 177 18.21 -1.94 0.03
N GLU A 178 17.63 -1.92 -1.17
CA GLU A 178 18.35 -1.55 -2.38
C GLU A 178 18.81 -0.10 -2.28
N SER A 179 20.12 0.14 -2.41
CA SER A 179 20.75 1.45 -2.15
C SER A 179 20.23 2.59 -3.03
N ASN A 180 19.75 2.28 -4.24
CA ASN A 180 19.15 3.24 -5.18
C ASN A 180 17.62 3.36 -5.07
N SER A 181 16.99 2.71 -4.10
CA SER A 181 15.54 2.72 -3.93
C SER A 181 15.01 4.06 -3.39
N ARG A 182 13.69 4.26 -3.50
CA ARG A 182 13.05 5.37 -2.79
C ARG A 182 13.20 5.14 -1.28
N LEU A 183 12.97 3.92 -0.79
CA LEU A 183 13.08 3.59 0.64
C LEU A 183 14.44 3.98 1.22
N SER A 184 15.56 3.62 0.59
CA SER A 184 16.89 3.99 1.12
C SER A 184 17.09 5.51 1.19
N LYS A 185 16.56 6.27 0.23
CA LYS A 185 16.63 7.75 0.25
C LYS A 185 15.80 8.37 1.36
N ILE A 186 14.67 7.75 1.69
CA ILE A 186 13.78 8.23 2.75
C ILE A 186 14.38 7.96 4.13
N PHE A 187 14.88 6.75 4.34
CA PHE A 187 15.45 6.37 5.63
C PHE A 187 16.88 6.90 5.82
N GLY A 188 17.58 7.22 4.72
CA GLY A 188 18.99 7.63 4.76
C GLY A 188 19.96 6.48 5.02
N GLU A 189 19.48 5.23 5.06
CA GLU A 189 20.23 4.03 5.41
C GLU A 189 19.81 2.86 4.50
N THR A 190 20.61 1.80 4.45
CA THR A 190 20.31 0.57 3.68
C THR A 190 20.02 -0.64 4.54
N GLU A 191 20.16 -0.55 5.86
CA GLU A 191 19.84 -1.64 6.78
C GLU A 191 18.85 -1.11 7.81
N LEU A 192 17.74 -1.81 7.99
CA LEU A 192 16.71 -1.45 8.98
C LEU A 192 16.38 -2.66 9.86
N VAL A 193 15.98 -2.41 11.10
CA VAL A 193 15.33 -3.42 11.94
C VAL A 193 13.84 -3.16 11.91
N VAL A 194 13.05 -4.16 11.51
CA VAL A 194 11.60 -4.04 11.36
C VAL A 194 10.83 -5.05 12.18
N ASN A 195 9.63 -4.66 12.62
CA ASN A 195 8.67 -5.60 13.18
C ASN A 195 8.05 -6.44 12.07
N SER A 196 7.71 -7.69 12.40
CA SER A 196 7.09 -8.63 11.47
C SER A 196 5.96 -9.38 12.17
N LEU A 197 4.80 -9.39 11.51
CA LEU A 197 3.55 -10.00 11.99
C LEU A 197 2.89 -10.87 10.91
N HIS A 198 3.63 -11.24 9.86
CA HIS A 198 3.10 -11.97 8.71
C HIS A 198 3.64 -13.40 8.66
N HIS A 199 2.83 -14.32 8.14
CA HIS A 199 3.28 -15.69 7.81
C HIS A 199 3.41 -15.93 6.31
N GLN A 200 2.92 -15.01 5.48
CA GLN A 200 3.03 -15.07 4.03
C GLN A 200 4.11 -14.11 3.54
N ALA A 201 4.71 -14.42 2.40
CA ALA A 201 5.67 -13.55 1.72
C ALA A 201 5.37 -13.49 0.23
N VAL A 202 5.98 -12.54 -0.48
CA VAL A 202 5.98 -12.54 -1.94
C VAL A 202 6.69 -13.80 -2.44
N GLY A 203 6.03 -14.54 -3.33
CA GLY A 203 6.61 -15.66 -4.06
C GLY A 203 7.20 -15.18 -5.37
N ARG A 204 6.48 -15.40 -6.48
CA ARG A 204 6.84 -14.78 -7.76
C ARG A 204 6.47 -13.29 -7.70
N LEU A 205 7.43 -12.43 -8.04
CA LEU A 205 7.19 -10.99 -8.14
C LEU A 205 6.31 -10.69 -9.37
N GLY A 206 5.30 -9.83 -9.18
CA GLY A 206 4.41 -9.37 -10.25
C GLY A 206 5.10 -8.50 -11.29
N GLU A 207 4.50 -8.41 -12.47
CA GLU A 207 5.03 -7.66 -13.61
C GLU A 207 5.13 -6.15 -13.31
N GLY A 208 6.23 -5.52 -13.70
CA GLY A 208 6.45 -4.08 -13.48
C GLY A 208 6.81 -3.72 -12.04
N LEU A 209 6.86 -4.67 -11.12
CA LEU A 209 7.32 -4.46 -9.75
C LEU A 209 8.84 -4.67 -9.66
N ARG A 210 9.45 -4.00 -8.68
CA ARG A 210 10.88 -4.12 -8.37
C ARG A 210 11.05 -4.50 -6.91
N LEU A 211 11.83 -5.55 -6.65
CA LEU A 211 12.29 -5.87 -5.30
C LEU A 211 13.19 -4.74 -4.79
N VAL A 212 12.87 -4.17 -3.63
CA VAL A 212 13.61 -3.03 -3.04
C VAL A 212 14.06 -3.26 -1.61
N ALA A 213 13.60 -4.34 -0.98
CA ALA A 213 13.99 -4.73 0.38
C ALA A 213 13.85 -6.24 0.53
N LYS A 214 14.74 -6.87 1.28
CA LYS A 214 14.66 -8.30 1.63
C LYS A 214 15.10 -8.53 3.08
N SER A 215 14.50 -9.53 3.72
CA SER A 215 15.04 -10.11 4.95
C SER A 215 16.17 -11.10 4.62
N PRO A 216 17.03 -11.45 5.60
CA PRO A 216 18.13 -12.40 5.42
C PRO A 216 17.71 -13.76 4.86
#